data_AF-A0A9C7Q883-F1
#
_entry.id   AF-A0A9C7Q883-F1
#
_cell.length_a   1.000
_cell.length_b   1.000
_cell.length_c   1.000
_cell.angle_alpha   90.00
_cell.angle_beta   90.00
_cell.angle_gamma   90.00
#
_symmetry.space_group_name_H-M   'P 1'
#
loop_
_entity.id
_entity.type
_entity.pdbx_description
1 polymer ?
#
loop_
_entity_poly.entity_id
_entity_poly.type
_entity_poly.pdbx_seq_one_letter_code
_entity_poly.pdbx_strand_id
1 'polypeptide(L)'
;MDDRGQTLNDYVLGISVFLLTVAFVVAFLPGIFTPFNAPIGDSTTARASRGATFIVGNLSVDGHPNVLDQARTATFFQRNETELRETLGFPRTTDVNVTVVEEATRTVAWTAGDAPGEHPTAATGRVVRIGAKTYRLTVRVW
;
A
#
# COMPACT_ATOMS: atom_id res chain seq x y z
N MET A 1 -11.16 -33.17 -63.21
CA MET A 1 -10.57 -33.90 -62.08
C MET A 1 -9.76 -32.88 -61.30
N ASP A 2 -10.43 -32.11 -60.44
CA ASP A 2 -9.81 -31.06 -59.62
C ASP A 2 -9.94 -31.46 -58.17
N ASP A 3 -8.91 -32.11 -57.62
CA ASP A 3 -8.96 -32.56 -56.22
C ASP A 3 -7.58 -32.59 -55.53
N ARG A 4 -6.67 -31.69 -55.90
CA ARG A 4 -5.35 -31.57 -55.26
C ARG A 4 -4.84 -30.12 -55.19
N GLY A 5 -5.51 -29.32 -54.38
CA GLY A 5 -5.03 -27.98 -53.98
C GLY A 5 -5.56 -27.48 -52.62
N GLN A 6 -6.55 -28.18 -52.04
CA GLN A 6 -7.31 -27.71 -50.88
C GLN A 6 -6.50 -27.76 -49.57
N THR A 7 -5.56 -28.71 -49.43
CA THR A 7 -4.81 -28.94 -48.18
C THR A 7 -3.77 -27.87 -47.88
N LEU A 8 -3.15 -27.27 -48.91
CA LEU A 8 -2.10 -26.28 -48.70
C LEU A 8 -2.68 -24.95 -48.23
N ASN A 9 -3.84 -24.55 -48.78
CA ASN A 9 -4.50 -23.32 -48.38
C ASN A 9 -5.05 -23.42 -46.95
N ASP A 10 -5.67 -24.55 -46.59
CA ASP A 10 -6.14 -24.80 -45.22
C ASP A 10 -4.99 -24.86 -44.22
N TYR A 11 -3.83 -25.39 -44.63
CA TYR A 11 -2.60 -25.37 -43.82
C TYR A 11 -2.08 -23.95 -43.61
N VAL A 12 -2.01 -23.13 -44.67
CA VAL A 12 -1.56 -21.73 -44.59
C VAL A 12 -2.49 -20.91 -43.70
N LEU A 13 -3.81 -21.10 -43.82
CA LEU A 13 -4.80 -20.49 -42.94
C LEU A 13 -4.59 -20.93 -41.48
N GLY A 14 -4.45 -22.24 -41.25
CA GLY A 14 -4.23 -22.80 -39.91
C GLY A 14 -2.95 -22.30 -39.25
N ILE A 15 -1.81 -22.32 -39.95
CA ILE A 15 -0.53 -21.86 -39.41
C ILE A 15 -0.53 -20.33 -39.20
N SER A 16 -1.21 -19.56 -40.05
CA SER A 16 -1.32 -18.10 -39.90
C SER A 16 -2.11 -17.73 -38.64
N VAL A 17 -3.27 -18.37 -38.44
CA VAL A 17 -4.10 -18.15 -37.23
C VAL A 17 -3.36 -18.63 -35.98
N PHE A 18 -2.68 -19.77 -36.04
CA PHE A 18 -1.86 -20.28 -34.94
C PHE A 18 -0.74 -19.30 -34.56
N LEU A 19 0.04 -18.84 -35.54
CA LEU A 19 1.14 -17.90 -35.30
C LEU A 19 0.64 -16.55 -34.78
N LEU A 20 -0.48 -16.03 -35.29
CA LEU A 20 -1.11 -14.81 -34.76
C LEU A 20 -1.54 -14.99 -33.30
N THR A 21 -2.12 -16.14 -32.98
CA THR A 21 -2.56 -16.45 -31.60
C THR A 21 -1.36 -16.56 -30.67
N VAL A 22 -0.28 -17.26 -31.08
CA VAL A 22 0.95 -17.38 -30.29
C VAL A 22 1.62 -16.02 -30.11
N ALA A 23 1.71 -15.21 -31.17
CA ALA A 23 2.26 -13.86 -31.10
C ALA A 23 1.45 -12.97 -30.13
N PHE A 24 0.12 -13.07 -30.17
CA PHE A 24 -0.75 -12.41 -29.20
C PHE A 24 -0.47 -12.88 -27.77
N VAL A 25 -0.43 -14.19 -27.52
CA VAL A 25 -0.12 -14.72 -26.18
C VAL A 25 1.23 -14.20 -25.69
N VAL A 26 2.30 -14.29 -26.49
CA VAL A 26 3.63 -13.81 -26.09
C VAL A 26 3.65 -12.30 -25.84
N ALA A 27 2.90 -11.51 -26.61
CA ALA A 27 2.83 -10.06 -26.44
C ALA A 27 2.04 -9.63 -25.19
N PHE A 28 0.94 -10.32 -24.86
CA PHE A 28 -0.01 -9.89 -23.82
C PHE A 28 0.11 -10.64 -22.48
N LEU A 29 0.65 -11.87 -22.47
CA LEU A 29 0.82 -12.67 -21.26
C LEU A 29 1.74 -12.02 -20.20
N PRO A 30 2.86 -11.34 -20.53
CA PRO A 30 3.72 -10.71 -19.53
C PRO A 30 2.99 -9.70 -18.63
N GLY A 31 2.01 -8.97 -19.18
CA GLY A 31 1.23 -7.96 -18.44
C GLY A 31 0.31 -8.53 -17.37
N ILE A 32 -0.04 -9.82 -17.44
CA ILE A 32 -0.89 -10.48 -16.43
C ILE A 32 -0.16 -10.59 -15.08
N PHE A 33 1.17 -10.63 -15.10
CA PHE A 33 1.98 -10.79 -13.88
C PHE A 33 2.39 -9.46 -13.22
N THR A 34 2.16 -8.32 -13.87
CA THR A 34 2.48 -6.99 -13.35
C THR A 34 2.00 -6.74 -11.91
N PRO A 35 0.76 -7.09 -11.49
CA PRO A 35 0.32 -6.87 -10.11
C PRO A 35 1.10 -7.68 -9.06
N PHE A 36 1.69 -8.82 -9.43
CA PHE A 36 2.51 -9.63 -8.51
C PHE A 36 3.95 -9.15 -8.38
N ASN A 37 4.40 -8.31 -9.33
CA ASN A 37 5.73 -7.70 -9.32
C ASN A 37 5.71 -6.27 -8.76
N ALA A 38 4.59 -5.81 -8.21
CA ALA A 38 4.51 -4.52 -7.57
C ALA A 38 5.49 -4.50 -6.36
N PRO A 39 6.35 -3.47 -6.23
CA PRO A 39 7.29 -3.36 -5.11
C PRO A 39 6.61 -3.37 -3.73
N ILE A 40 5.31 -3.06 -3.70
CA ILE A 40 4.46 -3.06 -2.51
C ILE A 40 3.24 -3.93 -2.82
N GLY A 41 3.06 -4.98 -2.03
CA GLY A 41 1.89 -5.86 -2.15
C GLY A 41 0.66 -5.34 -1.42
N ASP A 42 -0.51 -5.89 -1.77
CA ASP A 42 -1.80 -5.57 -1.13
C ASP A 42 -1.79 -5.78 0.39
N SER A 43 -1.00 -6.75 0.87
CA SER A 43 -0.85 -7.04 2.29
C SER A 43 -0.18 -5.89 3.06
N THR A 44 0.85 -5.25 2.49
CA THR A 44 1.54 -4.09 3.07
C THR A 44 0.62 -2.87 3.08
N THR A 45 -0.13 -2.63 2.01
CA THR A 45 -1.16 -1.58 1.94
C THR A 45 -2.26 -1.78 2.98
N ALA A 46 -2.74 -3.02 3.14
CA ALA A 46 -3.73 -3.36 4.14
C ALA A 46 -3.20 -3.18 5.58
N ARG A 47 -1.89 -3.37 5.82
CA ARG A 47 -1.26 -3.10 7.12
C ARG A 47 -1.21 -1.61 7.42
N ALA A 48 -0.78 -0.78 6.48
CA ALA A 48 -0.80 0.67 6.66
C ALA A 48 -2.20 1.19 7.01
N SER A 49 -3.23 0.70 6.31
CA SER A 49 -4.62 1.10 6.57
C SER A 49 -5.16 0.61 7.92
N ARG A 50 -4.85 -0.63 8.30
CA ARG A 50 -5.20 -1.18 9.62
C ARG A 50 -4.49 -0.45 10.75
N GLY A 51 -3.19 -0.16 10.58
CA GLY A 51 -2.41 0.62 11.53
C GLY A 51 -3.00 2.01 11.74
N ALA A 52 -3.32 2.73 10.66
CA ALA A 52 -3.94 4.05 10.76
C ALA A 52 -5.31 4.01 11.47
N THR A 53 -6.11 2.98 11.17
CA THR A 53 -7.42 2.78 11.79
C THR A 53 -7.29 2.44 13.28
N PHE A 54 -6.34 1.58 13.64
CA PHE A 54 -6.04 1.23 15.03
C PHE A 54 -5.59 2.46 15.83
N ILE A 55 -4.65 3.24 15.30
CA ILE A 55 -4.11 4.42 15.99
C ILE A 55 -5.21 5.45 16.22
N VAL A 56 -5.98 5.79 15.17
CA VAL A 56 -7.06 6.77 15.31
C VAL A 56 -8.15 6.24 16.25
N GLY A 57 -8.54 4.97 16.12
CA GLY A 57 -9.55 4.36 16.97
C GLY A 57 -9.13 4.30 18.45
N ASN A 58 -7.85 4.00 18.72
CA ASN A 58 -7.36 3.91 20.09
C ASN A 58 -7.12 5.29 20.70
N LEU A 59 -6.53 6.23 19.96
CA LEU A 59 -6.14 7.55 20.49
C LEU A 59 -7.26 8.58 20.47
N SER A 60 -8.40 8.31 19.80
CA SER A 60 -9.54 9.21 19.83
C SER A 60 -10.10 9.38 21.24
N VAL A 61 -10.60 10.57 21.54
CA VAL A 61 -11.39 10.87 22.74
C VAL A 61 -12.73 10.15 22.62
N ASP A 62 -13.23 9.61 23.74
CA ASP A 62 -14.50 8.89 23.77
C ASP A 62 -15.66 9.74 23.21
N GLY A 63 -16.45 9.13 22.33
CA GLY A 63 -17.55 9.80 21.63
C GLY A 63 -17.14 10.80 20.54
N HIS A 64 -15.84 11.02 20.31
CA HIS A 64 -15.34 12.02 19.36
C HIS A 64 -14.34 11.38 18.37
N PRO A 65 -14.83 10.67 17.33
CA PRO A 65 -13.96 10.03 16.36
C PRO A 65 -13.09 11.06 15.63
N ASN A 66 -11.83 10.70 15.38
CA ASN A 66 -10.80 11.56 14.76
C ASN A 66 -10.37 12.77 15.59
N VAL A 67 -10.83 12.91 16.84
CA VAL A 67 -10.30 13.90 17.78
C VAL A 67 -9.39 13.16 18.75
N LEU A 68 -8.08 13.31 18.62
CA LEU A 68 -7.14 12.53 19.43
C LEU A 68 -6.89 13.21 20.77
N ASP A 69 -6.79 12.39 21.82
CA ASP A 69 -6.34 12.83 23.13
C ASP A 69 -4.85 13.21 23.08
N GLN A 70 -4.50 14.42 23.49
CA GLN A 70 -3.15 14.96 23.35
C GLN A 70 -2.13 14.21 24.21
N ALA A 71 -2.48 13.84 25.44
CA ALA A 71 -1.56 13.15 26.35
C ALA A 71 -1.30 11.73 25.87
N ARG A 72 -2.36 10.99 25.50
CA ARG A 72 -2.24 9.64 24.93
C ARG A 72 -1.49 9.64 23.60
N THR A 73 -1.70 10.66 22.77
CA THR A 73 -0.94 10.83 21.52
C THR A 73 0.53 11.07 21.82
N ALA A 74 0.88 11.98 22.72
CA ALA A 74 2.27 12.23 23.09
C ALA A 74 2.96 10.95 23.63
N THR A 75 2.29 10.17 24.47
CA THR A 75 2.79 8.87 24.95
C THR A 75 2.90 7.83 23.84
N PHE A 76 1.98 7.84 22.86
CA PHE A 76 2.05 6.93 21.71
C PHE A 76 3.36 7.12 20.93
N PHE A 77 3.71 8.37 20.64
CA PHE A 77 4.85 8.74 19.82
C PHE A 77 6.22 8.68 20.54
N GLN A 78 6.26 8.28 21.81
CA GLN A 78 7.52 7.98 22.52
C GLN A 78 8.06 6.57 22.20
N ARG A 79 7.27 5.75 21.50
CA ARG A 79 7.65 4.38 21.14
C ARG A 79 8.78 4.34 20.12
N ASN A 80 9.75 3.47 20.36
CA ASN A 80 10.71 3.09 19.33
C ASN A 80 10.03 2.18 18.27
N GLU A 81 10.74 1.87 17.19
CA GLU A 81 10.20 1.05 16.10
C GLU A 81 9.68 -0.32 16.56
N THR A 82 10.42 -1.00 17.45
CA THR A 82 10.02 -2.33 17.93
C THR A 82 8.72 -2.27 18.74
N GLU A 83 8.62 -1.32 19.66
CA GLU A 83 7.42 -1.10 20.47
C GLU A 83 6.22 -0.68 19.63
N LEU A 84 6.44 0.17 18.63
CA LEU A 84 5.41 0.63 17.69
C LEU A 84 4.88 -0.54 16.86
N ARG A 85 5.77 -1.34 16.28
CA ARG A 85 5.46 -2.54 15.50
C ARG A 85 4.67 -3.56 16.32
N GLU A 86 5.09 -3.81 17.56
CA GLU A 86 4.38 -4.72 18.48
C GLU A 86 3.01 -4.18 18.89
N THR A 87 2.90 -2.89 19.17
CA THR A 87 1.62 -2.23 19.49
C THR A 87 0.62 -2.35 18.34
N LEU A 88 1.09 -2.29 17.09
CA LEU A 88 0.27 -2.43 15.88
C LEU A 88 0.02 -3.89 15.47
N GLY A 89 0.62 -4.85 16.17
CA GLY A 89 0.49 -6.28 15.86
C GLY A 89 1.17 -6.67 14.55
N PHE A 90 2.22 -5.95 14.13
CA PHE A 90 2.95 -6.25 12.90
C PHE A 90 4.07 -7.29 13.13
N PRO A 91 4.29 -8.22 12.18
CA PRO A 91 5.44 -9.13 12.18
C PRO A 91 6.77 -8.39 12.23
N ARG A 92 7.83 -9.06 12.72
CA ARG A 92 9.18 -8.50 12.83
C ARG A 92 9.82 -8.10 11.49
N THR A 93 9.29 -8.59 10.38
CA THR A 93 9.76 -8.32 9.01
C THR A 93 9.04 -7.12 8.38
N THR A 94 8.52 -6.21 9.20
CA THR A 94 7.71 -5.10 8.74
C THR A 94 8.11 -3.88 9.50
N ASP A 95 8.65 -2.92 8.76
CA ASP A 95 9.07 -1.66 9.31
C ASP A 95 7.88 -0.69 9.26
N VAL A 96 7.84 0.23 10.21
CA VAL A 96 6.70 1.14 10.34
C VAL A 96 7.14 2.51 10.80
N ASN A 97 6.64 3.52 10.09
CA ASN A 97 6.79 4.91 10.43
C ASN A 97 5.41 5.55 10.60
N VAL A 98 5.21 6.29 11.68
CA VAL A 98 4.01 7.10 11.87
C VAL A 98 4.42 8.54 12.03
N THR A 99 3.75 9.43 11.30
CA THR A 99 3.97 10.89 11.38
C THR A 99 2.66 11.62 11.57
N VAL A 100 2.69 12.71 12.32
CA VAL A 100 1.59 13.65 12.47
C VAL A 100 2.08 15.02 12.05
N VAL A 101 1.50 15.54 10.99
CA VAL A 101 1.89 16.81 10.37
C VAL A 101 0.75 17.80 10.49
N GLU A 102 1.02 19.00 10.99
CA GLU A 102 0.01 20.07 11.05
C GLU A 102 -0.39 20.49 9.64
N GLU A 103 -1.69 20.52 9.33
CA GLU A 103 -2.15 20.76 7.95
C GLU A 103 -1.85 22.19 7.47
N ALA A 104 -1.95 23.17 8.36
CA ALA A 104 -1.78 24.59 8.04
C ALA A 104 -0.31 24.97 7.77
N THR A 105 0.60 24.50 8.63
CA THR A 105 2.03 24.87 8.59
C THR A 105 2.90 23.82 7.91
N ARG A 106 2.38 22.61 7.71
CA ARG A 106 3.13 21.42 7.24
C ARG A 106 4.32 21.05 8.12
N THR A 107 4.30 21.46 9.38
CA THR A 107 5.32 21.09 10.36
C THR A 107 5.05 19.72 10.94
N VAL A 108 6.09 18.89 11.06
CA VAL A 108 6.00 17.60 11.76
C VAL A 108 5.86 17.87 13.25
N ALA A 109 4.73 17.47 13.82
CA ALA A 109 4.46 17.61 15.26
C ALA A 109 4.91 16.36 16.02
N TRP A 110 4.72 15.18 15.45
CA TRP A 110 5.19 13.92 16.02
C TRP A 110 5.67 12.95 14.92
N THR A 111 6.67 12.14 15.28
CA THR A 111 7.17 11.02 14.47
C THR A 111 7.52 9.86 15.39
N ALA A 112 7.23 8.63 14.97
CA ALA A 112 7.59 7.41 15.68
C ALA A 112 7.95 6.31 14.67
N GLY A 113 8.89 5.46 15.07
CA GLY A 113 9.52 4.48 14.18
C GLY A 113 10.53 5.12 13.21
N ASP A 114 11.26 4.26 12.51
CA ASP A 114 12.37 4.67 11.67
C ASP A 114 11.89 5.37 10.40
N ALA A 115 12.72 6.22 9.81
CA ALA A 115 12.37 6.87 8.57
C ALA A 115 12.53 5.87 7.40
N PRO A 116 11.61 5.81 6.44
CA PRO A 116 11.62 4.81 5.38
C PRO A 116 12.79 4.89 4.39
N GLY A 117 13.64 5.94 4.45
CA GLY A 117 14.75 6.11 3.52
C GLY A 117 14.29 6.08 2.06
N GLU A 118 14.90 5.19 1.26
CA GLU A 118 14.58 4.95 -0.15
C GLU A 118 13.64 3.76 -0.39
N HIS A 119 13.12 3.13 0.67
CA HIS A 119 12.27 1.96 0.53
C HIS A 119 10.91 2.32 -0.11
N PRO A 120 10.40 1.50 -1.04
CA PRO A 120 9.01 1.59 -1.47
C PRO A 120 8.09 1.39 -0.25
N THR A 121 7.24 2.37 0.05
CA THR A 121 6.35 2.32 1.21
C THR A 121 4.88 2.33 0.82
N ALA A 122 4.09 1.48 1.48
CA ALA A 122 2.65 1.66 1.51
C ALA A 122 2.31 2.74 2.54
N ALA A 123 1.52 3.75 2.15
CA ALA A 123 1.14 4.83 3.06
C ALA A 123 -0.38 4.95 3.19
N THR A 124 -0.87 5.23 4.40
CA THR A 124 -2.25 5.59 4.64
C THR A 124 -2.35 6.83 5.51
N GLY A 125 -3.09 7.83 5.03
CA GLY A 125 -3.37 9.07 5.74
C GLY A 125 -4.75 9.10 6.40
N ARG A 126 -4.87 9.79 7.53
CA ARG A 126 -6.12 10.18 8.19
C ARG A 126 -6.01 11.65 8.62
N VAL A 127 -7.09 12.40 8.44
CA VAL A 127 -7.20 13.76 8.98
C VAL A 127 -7.73 13.65 10.40
N VAL A 128 -7.04 14.26 11.36
CA VAL A 128 -7.37 14.21 12.79
C VAL A 128 -7.27 15.61 13.40
N ARG A 129 -7.91 15.80 14.55
CA ARG A 129 -7.82 17.04 15.33
C ARG A 129 -7.18 16.77 16.68
N ILE A 130 -6.26 17.63 17.10
CA ILE A 130 -5.66 17.60 18.45
C ILE A 130 -5.78 19.02 18.99
N GLY A 131 -6.52 19.17 20.09
CA GLY A 131 -6.92 20.51 20.57
C GLY A 131 -7.68 21.29 19.49
N ALA A 132 -7.26 22.52 19.20
CA ALA A 132 -7.88 23.38 18.19
C ALA A 132 -7.29 23.21 16.77
N LYS A 133 -6.28 22.35 16.60
CA LYS A 133 -5.52 22.24 15.35
C LYS A 133 -5.83 20.95 14.59
N THR A 134 -5.79 21.03 13.27
CA THR A 134 -5.98 19.89 12.36
C THR A 134 -4.64 19.36 11.88
N TYR A 135 -4.50 18.04 11.88
CA TYR A 135 -3.29 17.33 11.49
C TYR A 135 -3.61 16.22 10.49
N ARG A 136 -2.59 15.86 9.70
CA ARG A 136 -2.55 14.64 8.91
C ARG A 136 -1.70 13.60 9.64
N LEU A 137 -2.35 12.54 10.11
CA LEU A 137 -1.69 11.34 10.58
C LEU A 137 -1.40 10.43 9.39
N THR A 138 -0.14 10.08 9.16
CA THR A 138 0.28 9.18 8.07
C THR A 138 1.03 8.00 8.65
N VAL A 139 0.55 6.79 8.36
CA VAL A 139 1.22 5.52 8.64
C VAL A 139 1.88 5.03 7.35
N ARG A 140 3.17 4.73 7.42
CA ARG A 140 3.95 4.14 6.32
C ARG A 140 4.47 2.78 6.77
N VAL A 141 4.42 1.81 5.87
CA VAL A 141 4.83 0.43 6.11
C VAL A 141 5.62 -0.07 4.91
N TRP A 142 6.72 -0.78 5.16
CA TRP A 142 7.53 -1.46 4.14
C TRP A 142 8.03 -2.81 4.63
#